data_AF-A0A444K2B2-F1
#
_entry.id   AF-A0A444K2B2-F1
#
_cell.length_a   1.000
_cell.length_b   1.000
_cell.length_c   1.000
_cell.angle_alpha   90.00
_cell.angle_beta   90.00
_cell.angle_gamma   90.00
#
_symmetry.space_group_name_H-M   'P 1'
#
loop_
_entity.id
_entity.type
_entity.pdbx_description
1 polymer ?
#
loop_
_entity_poly.entity_id
_entity_poly.type
_entity_poly.pdbx_seq_one_letter_code
_entity_poly.pdbx_strand_id
1 'polypeptide(L)'
;MTDMQPRDPRNPGAALIPRVGWDLSPWSRWTFQHVREMTTTAPIWRGPGPARPLARSLQPLGELMVSFRNGKHLLGDFLERNFTDGFLVLHRGRIVYEHYMNHLAPQNQHLVMSVTKSFTGTLIGILVNKGLLDVQKPVTHYLPELAETAYRGASVQHLLDMSSGVVYEESGREGSHMQKALYAGWYRTPMPGWPRTYWELILSLDKAERSHGALFNYRSIEASVLGFVLQRVSGMSLADLLSQEIWAPMGAEEDAYIAVDDAGCAIAL
;
A
#
# COMPACT_ATOMS: atom_id res chain seq x y z
N MET A 1 3.06 -5.16 -25.41
CA MET A 1 4.43 -4.98 -24.88
C MET A 1 4.85 -6.32 -24.32
N THR A 2 6.02 -6.78 -24.74
CA THR A 2 6.58 -8.09 -24.46
C THR A 2 6.73 -8.36 -22.97
N ASP A 3 6.55 -9.63 -22.65
CA ASP A 3 6.80 -10.28 -21.38
C ASP A 3 8.20 -9.93 -20.84
N MET A 4 8.29 -8.91 -19.98
CA MET A 4 9.58 -8.38 -19.54
C MET A 4 10.17 -9.29 -18.46
N GLN A 5 11.24 -9.99 -18.82
CA GLN A 5 12.05 -10.77 -17.89
C GLN A 5 13.45 -10.15 -17.78
N PRO A 6 13.62 -9.10 -16.95
CA PRO A 6 14.88 -8.35 -16.87
C PRO A 6 16.04 -9.16 -16.27
N ARG A 7 15.79 -10.39 -15.81
CA ARG A 7 16.79 -11.31 -15.26
C ARG A 7 16.75 -12.71 -15.87
N ASP A 8 16.26 -12.84 -17.10
CA ASP A 8 16.39 -14.11 -17.81
C ASP A 8 17.89 -14.46 -17.98
N PRO A 9 18.40 -15.55 -17.36
CA PRO A 9 19.81 -15.91 -17.44
C PRO A 9 20.25 -16.25 -18.88
N ARG A 10 19.29 -16.47 -19.79
CA ARG A 10 19.53 -16.65 -21.23
C ARG A 10 19.77 -15.33 -21.96
N ASN A 11 19.47 -14.20 -21.33
CA ASN A 11 19.63 -12.85 -21.88
C ASN A 11 20.51 -11.97 -20.96
N PRO A 12 21.83 -12.17 -20.93
CA PRO A 12 22.75 -11.43 -20.05
C PRO A 12 22.84 -9.92 -20.36
N GLY A 13 22.28 -9.44 -21.48
CA GLY A 13 22.22 -8.03 -21.85
C GLY A 13 20.91 -7.33 -21.51
N ALA A 14 20.04 -7.95 -20.69
CA ALA A 14 18.78 -7.36 -20.29
C ALA A 14 18.97 -5.99 -19.59
N ALA A 15 18.06 -5.06 -19.86
CA ALA A 15 18.15 -3.70 -19.34
C ALA A 15 18.04 -3.68 -17.81
N LEU A 16 18.91 -2.88 -17.18
CA LEU A 16 18.88 -2.67 -15.74
C LEU A 16 17.64 -1.86 -15.35
N ILE A 17 16.89 -2.38 -14.37
CA ILE A 17 15.75 -1.67 -13.77
C ILE A 17 16.29 -0.42 -13.05
N PRO A 18 15.76 0.78 -13.32
CA PRO A 18 16.22 2.01 -12.68
C PRO A 18 15.85 2.03 -11.20
N ARG A 19 16.59 2.76 -10.36
CA ARG A 19 16.24 2.95 -8.93
C ARG A 19 15.10 3.94 -8.72
N VAL A 20 14.96 4.91 -9.62
CA VAL A 20 13.85 5.87 -9.64
C VAL A 20 12.91 5.47 -10.79
N GLY A 21 11.61 5.38 -10.51
CA GLY A 21 10.60 4.98 -11.50
C GLY A 21 10.57 3.48 -11.79
N TRP A 22 11.07 2.63 -10.88
CA TRP A 22 10.98 1.16 -10.99
C TRP A 22 9.53 0.67 -11.00
N ASP A 23 8.62 1.46 -10.45
CA ASP A 23 7.18 1.26 -10.33
C ASP A 23 6.39 1.80 -11.53
N LEU A 24 7.07 2.36 -12.53
CA LEU A 24 6.46 2.83 -13.76
C LEU A 24 6.59 1.79 -14.88
N SER A 25 5.72 1.91 -15.88
CA SER A 25 5.82 1.11 -17.09
C SER A 25 7.13 1.40 -17.84
N PRO A 26 7.82 0.38 -18.39
CA PRO A 26 7.40 -1.02 -18.45
C PRO A 26 7.89 -1.89 -17.27
N TRP A 27 8.69 -1.32 -16.36
CA TRP A 27 9.33 -2.04 -15.24
C TRP A 27 8.35 -2.62 -14.23
N SER A 28 7.23 -1.93 -14.00
CA SER A 28 6.18 -2.32 -13.05
C SER A 28 5.67 -3.75 -13.23
N ARG A 29 5.69 -4.27 -14.48
CA ARG A 29 5.30 -5.67 -14.77
C ARG A 29 6.18 -6.70 -14.07
N TRP A 30 7.45 -6.39 -13.82
CA TRP A 30 8.33 -7.26 -13.06
C TRP A 30 8.37 -6.84 -11.58
N THR A 31 8.55 -5.55 -11.33
CA THR A 31 8.92 -5.05 -10.01
C THR A 31 7.79 -5.13 -8.99
N PHE A 32 6.52 -5.12 -9.41
CA PHE A 32 5.39 -5.30 -8.48
C PHE A 32 5.35 -6.70 -7.86
N GLN A 33 5.98 -7.68 -8.50
CA GLN A 33 6.15 -9.04 -7.95
C GLN A 33 7.48 -9.21 -7.19
N HIS A 34 8.37 -8.20 -7.23
CA HIS A 34 9.75 -8.27 -6.74
C HIS A 34 10.16 -7.01 -5.94
N VAL A 35 9.21 -6.40 -5.22
CA VAL A 35 9.41 -5.09 -4.55
C VAL A 35 10.57 -5.08 -3.56
N ARG A 36 10.82 -6.21 -2.88
CA ARG A 36 11.91 -6.34 -1.89
C ARG A 36 13.30 -6.14 -2.49
N GLU A 37 13.43 -6.24 -3.82
CA GLU A 37 14.67 -5.95 -4.53
C GLU A 37 14.86 -4.46 -4.85
N MET A 38 13.76 -3.70 -4.84
CA MET A 38 13.70 -2.30 -5.22
C MET A 38 13.82 -1.38 -4.00
N THR A 39 13.09 -1.70 -2.93
CA THR A 39 13.06 -0.89 -1.70
C THR A 39 13.21 -1.73 -0.42
N THR A 40 13.46 -1.06 0.70
CA THR A 40 13.56 -1.68 2.03
C THR A 40 12.17 -2.15 2.47
N THR A 41 12.10 -3.36 3.04
CA THR A 41 10.82 -3.94 3.48
C THR A 41 10.94 -4.54 4.88
N ALA A 42 9.86 -4.47 5.64
CA ALA A 42 9.69 -5.20 6.89
C ALA A 42 8.76 -6.41 6.66
N PRO A 43 9.08 -7.60 7.19
CA PRO A 43 8.24 -8.78 7.06
C PRO A 43 6.96 -8.64 7.90
N ILE A 44 5.86 -9.17 7.38
CA ILE A 44 4.59 -9.35 8.08
C ILE A 44 4.40 -10.85 8.21
N TRP A 45 4.80 -11.39 9.36
CA TRP A 45 4.81 -12.83 9.59
C TRP A 45 3.40 -13.42 9.61
N ARG A 46 3.19 -14.57 8.96
CA ARG A 46 1.91 -15.31 8.94
C ARG A 46 1.61 -16.09 10.22
N GLY A 47 2.49 -16.04 11.20
CA GLY A 47 2.36 -16.78 12.45
C GLY A 47 2.79 -18.25 12.35
N PRO A 48 2.77 -18.98 13.48
CA PRO A 48 3.26 -20.36 13.56
C PRO A 48 2.18 -21.39 13.19
N GLY A 49 0.92 -20.97 13.09
CA GLY A 49 -0.22 -21.84 12.80
C GLY A 49 -0.24 -22.32 11.34
N PRO A 50 -0.99 -23.41 11.05
CA PRO A 50 -1.18 -23.84 9.67
C PRO A 50 -1.90 -22.75 8.87
N ALA A 51 -1.61 -22.71 7.57
CA ALA A 51 -2.41 -21.91 6.65
C ALA A 51 -3.85 -22.41 6.67
N ARG A 52 -4.82 -21.51 6.52
CA ARG A 52 -6.23 -21.86 6.46
C ARG A 52 -6.63 -22.06 4.99
N PRO A 53 -6.73 -23.29 4.49
CA PRO A 53 -7.03 -23.52 3.09
C PRO A 53 -8.43 -23.03 2.74
N LEU A 54 -8.56 -22.40 1.57
CA LEU A 54 -9.86 -22.05 1.00
C LEU A 54 -10.35 -23.20 0.11
N ALA A 55 -11.57 -23.68 0.37
CA ALA A 55 -12.18 -24.71 -0.46
C ALA A 55 -12.39 -24.20 -1.90
N ARG A 56 -12.31 -25.10 -2.89
CA ARG A 56 -12.43 -24.75 -4.32
C ARG A 56 -13.75 -25.25 -4.90
N SER A 57 -14.36 -24.43 -5.76
CA SER A 57 -15.56 -24.74 -6.54
C SER A 57 -15.48 -24.00 -7.88
N LEU A 58 -14.43 -24.34 -8.65
CA LEU A 58 -14.03 -23.61 -9.84
C LEU A 58 -15.13 -23.60 -10.91
N GLN A 59 -15.30 -22.43 -11.53
CA GLN A 59 -16.20 -22.16 -12.64
C GLN A 59 -15.37 -21.57 -13.80
N PRO A 60 -15.76 -21.77 -15.07
CA PRO A 60 -15.04 -21.24 -16.23
C PRO A 60 -15.32 -19.73 -16.43
N LEU A 61 -15.09 -18.90 -15.40
CA LEU A 61 -15.41 -17.47 -15.46
C LEU A 61 -14.58 -16.71 -16.49
N GLY A 62 -13.42 -17.23 -16.90
CA GLY A 62 -12.62 -16.64 -17.99
C GLY A 62 -13.38 -16.58 -19.32
N GLU A 63 -14.30 -17.50 -19.56
CA GLU A 63 -15.14 -17.57 -20.77
C GLU A 63 -16.43 -16.73 -20.63
N LEU A 64 -16.63 -16.07 -19.49
CA LEU A 64 -17.80 -15.22 -19.28
C LEU A 64 -17.70 -13.96 -20.15
N MET A 65 -18.71 -13.75 -20.99
CA MET A 65 -18.86 -12.52 -21.74
C MET A 65 -19.38 -11.40 -20.83
N VAL A 66 -18.53 -10.42 -20.51
CA VAL A 66 -18.84 -9.29 -19.63
C VAL A 66 -18.99 -8.01 -20.45
N SER A 67 -19.97 -7.18 -20.08
CA SER A 67 -20.20 -5.87 -20.71
C SER A 67 -19.44 -4.78 -19.96
N PHE A 68 -18.47 -4.16 -20.63
CA PHE A 68 -17.71 -3.01 -20.15
C PHE A 68 -18.07 -1.75 -20.97
N ARG A 69 -17.57 -0.58 -20.55
CA ARG A 69 -17.84 0.69 -21.26
C ARG A 69 -17.33 0.69 -22.71
N ASN A 70 -16.30 -0.10 -23.01
CA ASN A 70 -15.68 -0.21 -24.34
C ASN A 70 -16.22 -1.40 -25.16
N GLY A 71 -17.23 -2.13 -24.68
CA GLY A 71 -17.84 -3.25 -25.40
C GLY A 71 -17.93 -4.52 -24.56
N LYS A 72 -18.27 -5.62 -25.24
CA LYS A 72 -18.33 -6.95 -24.62
C LYS A 72 -17.01 -7.68 -24.83
N HIS A 73 -16.46 -8.23 -23.76
CA HIS A 73 -15.21 -8.97 -23.77
C HIS A 73 -15.36 -10.26 -22.96
N LEU A 74 -14.67 -11.32 -23.36
CA LEU A 74 -14.42 -12.44 -22.45
C LEU A 74 -13.63 -11.92 -21.25
N LEU A 75 -13.97 -12.37 -20.04
CA LEU A 75 -13.28 -11.93 -18.84
C LEU A 75 -11.77 -12.20 -18.92
N GLY A 76 -11.37 -13.39 -19.37
CA GLY A 76 -9.96 -13.75 -19.51
C GLY A 76 -9.20 -12.77 -20.43
N ASP A 77 -9.72 -12.55 -21.64
CA ASP A 77 -9.15 -11.59 -22.60
C ASP A 77 -9.07 -10.17 -22.02
N PHE A 78 -10.09 -9.76 -21.26
CA PHE A 78 -10.10 -8.45 -20.62
C PHE A 78 -8.99 -8.33 -19.58
N LEU A 79 -8.82 -9.35 -18.72
CA LEU A 79 -7.78 -9.34 -17.68
C LEU A 79 -6.37 -9.26 -18.30
N GLU A 80 -6.10 -10.07 -19.33
CA GLU A 80 -4.80 -10.11 -20.00
C GLU A 80 -4.47 -8.79 -20.70
N ARG A 81 -5.43 -8.22 -21.45
CA ARG A 81 -5.26 -6.93 -22.16
C ARG A 81 -5.04 -5.74 -21.23
N ASN A 82 -5.49 -5.84 -19.98
CA ASN A 82 -5.35 -4.78 -18.97
C ASN A 82 -4.21 -5.06 -18.00
N PHE A 83 -3.23 -5.89 -18.37
CA PHE A 83 -2.02 -6.13 -17.58
C PHE A 83 -2.30 -6.68 -16.18
N THR A 84 -3.38 -7.47 -16.03
CA THR A 84 -3.65 -8.17 -14.77
C THR A 84 -2.58 -9.23 -14.52
N ASP A 85 -2.04 -9.29 -13.31
CA ASP A 85 -1.06 -10.30 -12.92
C ASP A 85 -1.71 -11.43 -12.11
N GLY A 86 -2.66 -11.11 -11.23
CA GLY A 86 -3.45 -12.09 -10.48
C GLY A 86 -4.90 -11.67 -10.32
N PHE A 87 -5.82 -12.62 -10.48
CA PHE A 87 -7.25 -12.40 -10.30
C PHE A 87 -7.88 -13.59 -9.58
N LEU A 88 -8.63 -13.33 -8.51
CA LEU A 88 -9.29 -14.37 -7.72
C LEU A 88 -10.72 -13.94 -7.36
N VAL A 89 -11.67 -14.86 -7.48
CA VAL A 89 -13.06 -14.68 -7.04
C VAL A 89 -13.37 -15.65 -5.92
N LEU A 90 -13.71 -15.10 -4.76
CA LEU A 90 -14.19 -15.83 -3.60
C LEU A 90 -15.72 -15.67 -3.49
N HIS A 91 -16.44 -16.78 -3.44
CA HIS A 91 -17.89 -16.77 -3.23
C HIS A 91 -18.26 -17.75 -2.13
N ARG A 92 -18.88 -17.23 -1.05
CA ARG A 92 -19.31 -18.01 0.13
C ARG A 92 -18.20 -18.90 0.70
N GLY A 93 -17.01 -18.31 0.89
CA GLY A 93 -15.84 -18.99 1.46
C GLY A 93 -15.17 -20.01 0.54
N ARG A 94 -15.48 -20.01 -0.77
CA ARG A 94 -14.86 -20.89 -1.76
C ARG A 94 -14.25 -20.12 -2.92
N ILE A 95 -13.08 -20.53 -3.37
CA ILE A 95 -12.47 -20.03 -4.62
C ILE A 95 -13.31 -20.58 -5.77
N VAL A 96 -13.96 -19.69 -6.52
CA VAL A 96 -14.75 -20.05 -7.70
C VAL A 96 -14.03 -19.73 -9.00
N TYR A 97 -12.99 -18.91 -8.96
CA TYR A 97 -12.12 -18.65 -10.11
C TYR A 97 -10.80 -18.07 -9.60
N GLU A 98 -9.69 -18.51 -10.19
CA GLU A 98 -8.36 -17.94 -9.98
C GLU A 98 -7.61 -18.00 -11.31
N HIS A 99 -6.93 -16.91 -11.66
CA HIS A 99 -6.11 -16.83 -12.85
C HIS A 99 -4.89 -15.97 -12.59
N TYR A 100 -3.72 -16.51 -12.89
CA TYR A 100 -2.44 -15.86 -12.69
C TYR A 100 -1.74 -15.74 -14.04
N MET A 101 -1.26 -14.54 -14.34
CA MET A 101 -0.70 -14.08 -15.61
C MET A 101 0.66 -13.43 -15.31
N ASN A 102 1.41 -13.03 -16.34
CA ASN A 102 2.67 -12.30 -16.17
C ASN A 102 3.69 -13.02 -15.24
N HIS A 103 3.72 -14.36 -15.33
CA HIS A 103 4.56 -15.24 -14.50
C HIS A 103 4.31 -15.16 -12.99
N LEU A 104 3.21 -14.56 -12.54
CA LEU A 104 2.84 -14.60 -11.14
C LEU A 104 2.53 -16.03 -10.72
N ALA A 105 3.30 -16.56 -9.78
CA ALA A 105 2.98 -17.84 -9.14
C ALA A 105 2.03 -17.62 -7.95
N PRO A 106 1.15 -18.58 -7.61
CA PRO A 106 0.17 -18.42 -6.54
C PRO A 106 0.75 -18.05 -5.17
N GLN A 107 1.98 -18.50 -4.88
CA GLN A 107 2.70 -18.23 -3.64
C GLN A 107 3.49 -16.91 -3.63
N ASN A 108 3.59 -16.22 -4.77
CA ASN A 108 4.36 -14.98 -4.85
C ASN A 108 3.52 -13.79 -4.35
N GLN A 109 4.14 -12.91 -3.58
CA GLN A 109 3.51 -11.65 -3.19
C GLN A 109 3.48 -10.66 -4.36
N HIS A 110 2.47 -9.79 -4.37
CA HIS A 110 2.32 -8.71 -5.34
C HIS A 110 2.08 -7.39 -4.62
N LEU A 111 2.64 -6.30 -5.14
CA LEU A 111 2.40 -4.95 -4.64
C LEU A 111 0.92 -4.58 -4.80
N VAL A 112 0.27 -4.22 -3.71
CA VAL A 112 -1.17 -3.87 -3.72
C VAL A 112 -1.43 -2.36 -3.67
N MET A 113 -0.37 -1.54 -3.66
CA MET A 113 -0.46 -0.08 -3.56
C MET A 113 -1.45 0.32 -2.43
N SER A 114 -2.34 1.27 -2.72
CA SER A 114 -3.27 1.84 -1.74
C SER A 114 -4.34 0.92 -1.19
N VAL A 115 -4.39 -0.36 -1.59
CA VAL A 115 -5.11 -1.38 -0.80
C VAL A 115 -4.57 -1.44 0.63
N THR A 116 -3.26 -1.18 0.82
CA THR A 116 -2.60 -1.09 2.15
C THR A 116 -3.35 -0.18 3.12
N LYS A 117 -3.92 0.93 2.65
CA LYS A 117 -4.67 1.89 3.48
C LYS A 117 -5.89 1.25 4.17
N SER A 118 -6.50 0.25 3.52
CA SER A 118 -7.62 -0.49 4.11
C SER A 118 -7.19 -1.33 5.30
N PHE A 119 -5.98 -1.90 5.28
CA PHE A 119 -5.40 -2.59 6.43
C PHE A 119 -5.08 -1.60 7.56
N THR A 120 -4.48 -0.44 7.25
CA THR A 120 -4.25 0.63 8.22
C THR A 120 -5.55 1.08 8.89
N GLY A 121 -6.61 1.35 8.12
CA GLY A 121 -7.92 1.71 8.67
C GLY A 121 -8.56 0.59 9.51
N THR A 122 -8.39 -0.66 9.10
CA THR A 122 -8.86 -1.83 9.86
C THR A 122 -8.13 -1.93 11.20
N LEU A 123 -6.81 -1.75 11.24
CA LEU A 123 -6.03 -1.72 12.48
C LEU A 123 -6.48 -0.60 13.41
N ILE A 124 -6.78 0.59 12.87
CA ILE A 124 -7.36 1.68 13.66
C ILE A 124 -8.68 1.22 14.30
N GLY A 125 -9.58 0.61 13.52
CA GLY A 125 -10.84 0.06 14.02
C GLY A 125 -10.66 -1.00 15.12
N ILE A 126 -9.65 -1.87 14.99
CA ILE A 126 -9.29 -2.86 16.00
C ILE A 126 -8.85 -2.17 17.30
N LEU A 127 -7.97 -1.17 17.23
CA LEU A 127 -7.50 -0.45 18.43
C LEU A 127 -8.59 0.40 19.07
N VAL A 128 -9.54 0.93 18.28
CA VAL A 128 -10.76 1.59 18.79
C VAL A 128 -11.61 0.60 19.58
N ASN A 129 -11.88 -0.59 19.01
CA ASN A 129 -12.65 -1.63 19.69
C ASN A 129 -11.96 -2.11 20.99
N LYS A 130 -10.63 -2.04 21.06
CA LYS A 130 -9.85 -2.33 22.28
C LYS A 130 -9.82 -1.17 23.29
N GLY A 131 -10.42 -0.01 22.98
CA GLY A 131 -10.41 1.18 23.84
C GLY A 131 -9.04 1.89 23.91
N LEU A 132 -8.11 1.56 23.02
CA LEU A 132 -6.75 2.14 22.99
C LEU A 132 -6.69 3.41 22.12
N LEU A 133 -7.63 3.57 21.20
CA LEU A 133 -7.69 4.69 20.27
C LEU A 133 -9.10 5.29 20.23
N ASP A 134 -9.19 6.62 20.16
CA ASP A 134 -10.43 7.37 19.94
C ASP A 134 -10.26 8.23 18.69
N VAL A 135 -11.06 7.96 17.66
CA VAL A 135 -10.96 8.62 16.36
C VAL A 135 -11.38 10.09 16.40
N GLN A 136 -12.13 10.50 17.42
CA GLN A 136 -12.56 11.90 17.58
C GLN A 136 -11.47 12.77 18.18
N LYS A 137 -10.44 12.18 18.81
CA LYS A 137 -9.32 12.94 19.34
C LYS A 137 -8.48 13.55 18.23
N PRO A 138 -7.91 14.75 18.46
CA PRO A 138 -6.97 15.33 17.53
C PRO A 138 -5.77 14.39 17.34
N VAL A 139 -5.22 14.33 16.13
CA VAL A 139 -4.02 13.52 15.84
C VAL A 139 -2.87 13.90 16.78
N THR A 140 -2.79 15.17 17.17
CA THR A 140 -1.81 15.70 18.13
C THR A 140 -1.92 15.14 19.54
N HIS A 141 -3.04 14.49 19.89
CA HIS A 141 -3.14 13.72 21.13
C HIS A 141 -2.18 12.54 21.14
N TYR A 142 -2.00 11.90 19.98
CA TYR A 142 -1.12 10.75 19.81
C TYR A 142 0.27 11.20 19.35
N LEU A 143 0.33 12.16 18.43
CA LEU A 143 1.55 12.67 17.82
C LEU A 143 1.71 14.18 18.13
N PRO A 144 2.09 14.55 19.37
CA PRO A 144 2.21 15.95 19.80
C PRO A 144 3.15 16.79 18.92
N GLU A 145 4.12 16.15 18.26
CA GLU A 145 5.04 16.77 17.31
C GLU A 145 4.31 17.42 16.12
N LEU A 146 3.10 16.94 15.79
CA LEU A 146 2.28 17.50 14.71
C LEU A 146 1.54 18.78 15.09
N ALA A 147 1.67 19.24 16.35
CA ALA A 147 1.13 20.54 16.76
C ALA A 147 1.67 21.65 15.85
N GLU A 148 2.95 21.67 15.54
CA GLU A 148 3.57 22.73 14.72
C GLU A 148 3.36 22.56 13.20
N THR A 149 2.43 21.70 12.80
CA THR A 149 2.12 21.40 11.39
C THR A 149 0.69 21.78 11.04
N ALA A 150 0.33 21.66 9.77
CA ALA A 150 -1.04 21.84 9.29
C ALA A 150 -2.01 20.75 9.81
N TYR A 151 -1.53 19.68 10.45
CA TYR A 151 -2.41 18.70 11.10
C TYR A 151 -2.96 19.17 12.45
N ARG A 152 -2.53 20.33 12.97
CA ARG A 152 -3.06 20.88 14.22
C ARG A 152 -4.59 20.99 14.16
N GLY A 153 -5.27 20.26 15.04
CA GLY A 153 -6.73 20.25 15.13
C GLY A 153 -7.43 19.27 14.18
N ALA A 154 -6.71 18.58 13.30
CA ALA A 154 -7.25 17.41 12.60
C ALA A 154 -7.52 16.29 13.62
N SER A 155 -8.69 15.64 13.58
CA SER A 155 -8.95 14.40 14.30
C SER A 155 -8.39 13.21 13.53
N VAL A 156 -8.22 12.08 14.19
CA VAL A 156 -7.89 10.82 13.51
C VAL A 156 -8.98 10.46 12.48
N GLN A 157 -10.25 10.73 12.79
CA GLN A 157 -11.37 10.54 11.86
C GLN A 157 -11.21 11.37 10.58
N HIS A 158 -10.75 12.62 10.68
CA HIS A 158 -10.50 13.44 9.49
C HIS A 158 -9.48 12.80 8.55
N LEU A 159 -8.47 12.10 9.08
CA LEU A 159 -7.48 11.39 8.26
C LEU A 159 -8.04 10.09 7.66
N LEU A 160 -8.85 9.35 8.43
CA LEU A 160 -9.52 8.15 7.93
C LEU A 160 -10.44 8.49 6.75
N ASP A 161 -11.12 9.63 6.82
CA ASP A 161 -12.05 10.09 5.79
C ASP A 161 -11.36 10.90 4.68
N MET A 162 -10.03 11.03 4.70
CA MET A 162 -9.26 11.86 3.78
C MET A 162 -9.82 13.28 3.64
N SER A 163 -10.21 13.86 4.77
CA SER A 163 -10.90 15.16 4.83
C SER A 163 -10.09 16.22 5.57
N SER A 164 -8.80 15.97 5.82
CA SER A 164 -7.94 16.99 6.40
C SER A 164 -7.84 18.23 5.49
N GLY A 165 -7.61 19.40 6.08
CA GLY A 165 -7.34 20.63 5.37
C GLY A 165 -5.89 20.78 4.90
N VAL A 166 -5.03 19.78 5.10
CA VAL A 166 -3.59 19.90 4.83
C VAL A 166 -3.33 20.04 3.33
N VAL A 167 -2.45 20.95 2.95
CA VAL A 167 -1.98 21.05 1.57
C VAL A 167 -1.01 19.91 1.30
N TYR A 168 -1.41 19.01 0.40
CA TYR A 168 -0.55 17.94 -0.10
C TYR A 168 -0.79 17.78 -1.60
N GLU A 169 0.27 17.78 -2.39
CA GLU A 169 0.18 17.68 -3.85
C GLU A 169 0.45 16.24 -4.28
N GLU A 170 -0.61 15.54 -4.70
CA GLU A 170 -0.60 14.11 -5.07
C GLU A 170 -0.08 13.86 -6.51
N SER A 171 0.14 14.92 -7.30
CA SER A 171 0.26 14.85 -8.77
C SER A 171 1.49 14.09 -9.31
N GLY A 172 2.48 13.82 -8.46
CA GLY A 172 3.78 13.25 -8.87
C GLY A 172 4.64 14.19 -9.73
N ARG A 173 4.22 15.46 -9.91
CA ARG A 173 4.99 16.48 -10.64
C ARG A 173 6.29 16.81 -9.93
N GLU A 174 7.21 17.41 -10.69
CA GLU A 174 8.47 17.91 -10.14
C GLU A 174 8.24 18.86 -8.97
N GLY A 175 8.84 18.56 -7.82
CA GLY A 175 8.72 19.32 -6.58
C GLY A 175 7.46 19.04 -5.74
N SER A 176 6.52 18.23 -6.24
CA SER A 176 5.29 17.89 -5.53
C SER A 176 5.57 17.12 -4.23
N HIS A 177 4.62 17.16 -3.30
CA HIS A 177 4.74 16.41 -2.04
C HIS A 177 4.77 14.89 -2.26
N MET A 178 4.02 14.38 -3.24
CA MET A 178 4.08 12.97 -3.64
C MET A 178 5.47 12.60 -4.15
N GLN A 179 6.08 13.41 -5.00
CA GLN A 179 7.45 13.13 -5.45
C GLN A 179 8.42 13.09 -4.27
N LYS A 180 8.34 14.07 -3.34
CA LYS A 180 9.16 14.05 -2.12
C LYS A 180 8.94 12.79 -1.28
N ALA A 181 7.70 12.32 -1.14
CA ALA A 181 7.38 11.08 -0.43
C ALA A 181 8.02 9.84 -1.07
N LEU A 182 8.00 9.76 -2.39
CA LEU A 182 8.66 8.66 -3.12
C LEU A 182 10.17 8.68 -2.89
N TYR A 183 10.79 9.85 -2.89
CA TYR A 183 12.22 9.99 -2.62
C TYR A 183 12.60 9.76 -1.14
N ALA A 184 11.68 10.03 -0.21
CA ALA A 184 11.87 9.83 1.22
C ALA A 184 11.80 8.36 1.68
N GLY A 185 11.56 7.40 0.78
CA GLY A 185 11.60 5.98 1.16
C GLY A 185 11.32 4.97 0.06
N TRP A 186 10.62 5.35 -1.02
CA TRP A 186 10.24 4.43 -2.09
C TRP A 186 11.38 4.14 -3.10
N TYR A 187 12.14 5.17 -3.49
CA TYR A 187 13.21 5.05 -4.50
C TYR A 187 14.61 4.85 -3.94
N ARG A 188 14.80 4.93 -2.62
CA ARG A 188 16.10 4.79 -1.93
C ARG A 188 17.24 5.61 -2.57
N THR A 189 16.87 6.76 -3.13
CA THR A 189 17.78 7.66 -3.86
C THR A 189 17.57 9.03 -3.24
N PRO A 190 18.31 9.41 -2.18
CA PRO A 190 18.06 10.66 -1.47
C PRO A 190 18.30 11.86 -2.38
N MET A 191 17.47 12.89 -2.24
CA MET A 191 17.62 14.16 -2.95
C MET A 191 18.12 15.25 -1.99
N PRO A 192 19.20 15.97 -2.33
CA PRO A 192 19.69 17.07 -1.50
C PRO A 192 18.60 18.10 -1.20
N GLY A 193 18.45 18.44 0.08
CA GLY A 193 17.46 19.42 0.55
C GLY A 193 16.01 18.90 0.60
N TRP A 194 15.78 17.62 0.32
CA TRP A 194 14.46 16.99 0.45
C TRP A 194 14.38 16.16 1.74
N PRO A 195 13.16 15.88 2.23
CA PRO A 195 12.96 14.95 3.34
C PRO A 195 13.56 13.58 3.05
N ARG A 196 14.23 12.99 4.04
CA ARG A 196 14.84 11.67 3.97
C ARG A 196 13.94 10.56 4.51
N THR A 197 12.90 10.92 5.24
CA THR A 197 11.93 9.99 5.82
C THR A 197 10.52 10.53 5.65
N TYR A 198 9.53 9.66 5.78
CA TYR A 198 8.13 10.08 5.77
C TYR A 198 7.82 11.02 6.93
N TRP A 199 8.46 10.80 8.09
CA TRP A 199 8.30 11.66 9.25
C TRP A 199 8.81 13.07 9.00
N GLU A 200 10.00 13.23 8.40
CA GLU A 200 10.54 14.54 8.01
C GLU A 200 9.60 15.25 7.01
N LEU A 201 9.02 14.51 6.05
CA LEU A 201 8.04 15.08 5.12
C LEU A 201 6.77 15.54 5.85
N ILE A 202 6.19 14.70 6.72
CA ILE A 202 4.99 15.02 7.49
C ILE A 202 5.19 16.28 8.32
N LEU A 203 6.33 16.40 9.01
CA LEU A 203 6.66 17.58 9.82
C LEU A 203 6.84 18.86 8.99
N SER A 204 7.15 18.74 7.70
CA SER A 204 7.27 19.90 6.80
C SER A 204 5.94 20.44 6.27
N LEU A 205 4.82 19.73 6.50
CA LEU A 205 3.51 20.12 5.99
C LEU A 205 2.88 21.19 6.89
N ASP A 206 3.16 22.47 6.63
CA ASP A 206 2.79 23.61 7.47
C ASP A 206 1.60 24.44 6.94
N LYS A 207 1.10 24.12 5.74
CA LYS A 207 -0.02 24.83 5.10
C LYS A 207 -1.32 24.06 5.13
N ALA A 208 -2.41 24.76 5.44
CA ALA A 208 -3.78 24.29 5.29
C ALA A 208 -4.54 25.13 4.25
N GLU A 209 -5.37 24.48 3.43
CA GLU A 209 -6.21 25.13 2.41
C GLU A 209 -7.68 25.30 2.84
N ARG A 210 -8.08 24.64 3.92
CA ARG A 210 -9.45 24.64 4.46
C ARG A 210 -9.49 24.11 5.89
N SER A 211 -10.65 24.20 6.54
CA SER A 211 -10.91 23.50 7.81
C SER A 211 -10.91 21.98 7.61
N HIS A 212 -10.42 21.24 8.60
CA HIS A 212 -10.52 19.77 8.61
C HIS A 212 -11.99 19.33 8.63
N GLY A 213 -12.31 18.26 7.91
CA GLY A 213 -13.66 17.73 7.76
C GLY A 213 -14.50 18.42 6.67
N ALA A 214 -14.03 19.52 6.07
CA ALA A 214 -14.84 20.30 5.13
C ALA A 214 -15.06 19.63 3.76
N LEU A 215 -14.08 18.87 3.27
CA LEU A 215 -14.14 18.20 1.96
C LEU A 215 -13.23 16.98 1.93
N PHE A 216 -13.68 15.91 1.28
CA PHE A 216 -12.81 14.81 0.86
C PHE A 216 -11.76 15.27 -0.17
N ASN A 217 -10.50 14.96 0.08
CA ASN A 217 -9.42 15.07 -0.88
C ASN A 217 -8.40 13.95 -0.63
N TYR A 218 -8.23 13.07 -1.61
CA TYR A 218 -7.35 11.91 -1.47
C TYR A 218 -5.89 12.34 -1.30
N ARG A 219 -5.26 11.91 -0.19
CA ARG A 219 -3.86 12.21 0.15
C ARG A 219 -3.19 10.99 0.71
N SER A 220 -2.22 10.43 0.01
CA SER A 220 -1.59 9.19 0.49
C SER A 220 -0.79 9.37 1.77
N ILE A 221 -0.28 10.58 2.05
CA ILE A 221 0.47 10.88 3.27
C ILE A 221 -0.35 10.71 4.55
N GLU A 222 -1.68 10.86 4.48
CA GLU A 222 -2.55 10.73 5.65
C GLU A 222 -2.56 9.30 6.20
N ALA A 223 -2.45 8.30 5.32
CA ALA A 223 -2.30 6.90 5.73
C ALA A 223 -0.97 6.66 6.47
N SER A 224 0.11 7.33 6.06
CA SER A 224 1.39 7.25 6.79
C SER A 224 1.28 7.91 8.17
N VAL A 225 0.58 9.04 8.31
CA VAL A 225 0.31 9.65 9.62
C VAL A 225 -0.49 8.69 10.52
N LEU A 226 -1.52 8.03 9.98
CA LEU A 226 -2.27 7.00 10.71
C LEU A 226 -1.37 5.81 11.10
N GLY A 227 -0.41 5.42 10.25
CA GLY A 227 0.62 4.44 10.58
C GLY A 227 1.47 4.86 11.79
N PHE A 228 1.87 6.13 11.89
CA PHE A 228 2.56 6.66 13.07
C PHE A 228 1.67 6.66 14.32
N VAL A 229 0.38 6.99 14.20
CA VAL A 229 -0.58 6.88 15.31
C VAL A 229 -0.66 5.44 15.82
N LEU A 230 -0.82 4.46 14.93
CA LEU A 230 -0.88 3.04 15.29
C LEU A 230 0.37 2.58 16.04
N GLN A 231 1.55 2.96 15.56
CA GLN A 231 2.81 2.61 16.22
C GLN A 231 2.94 3.25 17.60
N ARG A 232 2.54 4.52 17.75
CA ARG A 232 2.57 5.23 19.03
C ARG A 232 1.62 4.64 20.06
N VAL A 233 0.42 4.25 19.63
CA VAL A 233 -0.62 3.69 20.52
C VAL A 233 -0.29 2.25 20.92
N SER A 234 0.23 1.44 19.98
CA SER A 234 0.52 0.02 20.23
C SER A 234 1.91 -0.24 20.83
N GLY A 235 2.87 0.65 20.59
CA GLY A 235 4.29 0.40 20.89
C GLY A 235 4.95 -0.61 19.94
N MET A 236 4.26 -1.01 18.86
CA MET A 236 4.73 -2.00 17.88
C MET A 236 5.07 -1.31 16.56
N SER A 237 5.91 -1.94 15.73
CA SER A 237 6.00 -1.54 14.33
C SER A 237 4.68 -1.80 13.61
N LEU A 238 4.39 -1.09 12.51
CA LEU A 238 3.16 -1.34 11.75
C LEU A 238 3.11 -2.77 11.18
N ALA A 239 4.26 -3.33 10.80
CA ALA A 239 4.36 -4.68 10.27
C ALA A 239 4.02 -5.73 11.35
N ASP A 240 4.55 -5.56 12.57
CA ASP A 240 4.27 -6.47 13.69
C ASP A 240 2.81 -6.36 14.14
N LEU A 241 2.27 -5.13 14.19
CA LEU A 241 0.87 -4.93 14.54
C LEU A 241 -0.06 -5.57 13.50
N LEU A 242 0.25 -5.42 12.21
CA LEU A 242 -0.51 -6.04 11.13
C LEU A 242 -0.43 -7.58 11.18
N SER A 243 0.75 -8.11 11.47
CA SER A 243 0.98 -9.54 11.71
C SER A 243 0.11 -10.05 12.85
N GLN A 244 0.19 -9.40 14.02
CA GLN A 244 -0.49 -9.81 15.24
C GLN A 244 -2.02 -9.74 15.11
N GLU A 245 -2.55 -8.66 14.55
CA GLU A 245 -3.99 -8.36 14.62
C GLU A 245 -4.77 -8.91 13.43
N ILE A 246 -4.13 -9.11 12.26
CA ILE A 246 -4.81 -9.50 11.03
C ILE A 246 -4.15 -10.70 10.37
N TRP A 247 -2.86 -10.62 10.02
CA TRP A 247 -2.22 -11.56 9.11
C TRP A 247 -2.06 -12.98 9.68
N ALA A 248 -1.56 -13.09 10.91
CA ALA A 248 -1.45 -14.38 11.58
C ALA A 248 -2.83 -14.96 11.97
N PRO A 249 -3.76 -14.19 12.57
CA PRO A 249 -5.09 -14.70 12.90
C PRO A 249 -5.95 -15.15 11.71
N MET A 250 -5.77 -14.55 10.52
CA MET A 250 -6.54 -14.96 9.33
C MET A 250 -6.10 -16.31 8.74
N GLY A 251 -4.94 -16.83 9.16
CA GLY A 251 -4.37 -18.07 8.64
C GLY A 251 -3.80 -17.90 7.23
N ALA A 252 -3.08 -16.78 6.99
CA ALA A 252 -2.45 -16.49 5.71
C ALA A 252 -1.52 -17.64 5.24
N GLU A 253 -1.48 -17.88 3.93
CA GLU A 253 -0.66 -18.94 3.32
C GLU A 253 0.82 -18.59 3.36
N GLU A 254 1.15 -17.33 3.11
CA GLU A 254 2.51 -16.81 3.02
C GLU A 254 2.71 -15.56 3.90
N ASP A 255 3.96 -15.30 4.29
CA ASP A 255 4.33 -14.01 4.88
C ASP A 255 4.02 -12.89 3.88
N ALA A 256 3.56 -11.74 4.38
CA ALA A 256 3.55 -10.51 3.61
C ALA A 256 4.78 -9.67 3.94
N TYR A 257 4.89 -8.52 3.30
CA TYR A 257 5.87 -7.49 3.69
C TYR A 257 5.33 -6.12 3.33
N ILE A 258 5.82 -5.10 4.03
CA ILE A 258 5.49 -3.70 3.78
C ILE A 258 6.75 -2.91 3.49
N ALA A 259 6.70 -1.96 2.56
CA ALA A 259 7.81 -1.05 2.32
C ALA A 259 8.03 -0.16 3.55
N VAL A 260 9.29 0.13 3.85
CA VAL A 260 9.68 1.02 4.95
C VAL A 260 10.65 2.07 4.44
N ASP A 261 10.64 3.26 5.03
CA ASP A 261 11.66 4.26 4.78
C ASP A 261 13.00 3.92 5.44
N ASP A 262 14.00 4.78 5.28
CA ASP A 262 15.35 4.55 5.83
C ASP A 262 15.39 4.57 7.37
N ALA A 263 14.33 5.04 8.05
CA ALA A 263 14.18 4.94 9.50
C ALA A 263 13.42 3.67 9.93
N GLY A 264 13.06 2.79 9.00
CA GLY A 264 12.29 1.58 9.26
C GLY A 264 10.80 1.85 9.49
N CYS A 265 10.31 3.07 9.21
CA CYS A 265 8.90 3.40 9.37
C CYS A 265 8.12 2.95 8.14
N ALA A 266 7.01 2.24 8.37
CA ALA A 266 6.22 1.70 7.28
C ALA A 266 5.59 2.78 6.40
N ILE A 267 5.75 2.59 5.09
CA ILE A 267 5.18 3.40 4.03
C ILE A 267 3.79 2.84 3.74
N ALA A 268 2.75 3.47 4.30
CA ALA A 268 1.35 3.06 4.10
C ALA A 268 0.77 3.65 2.79
N LEU A 269 1.51 3.51 1.68
CA LEU A 269 1.08 3.97 0.35
C LEU A 269 0.20 2.94 -0.37
#